data_AF-T1P497-F1
#
_entry.id   AF-T1P497-F1
#
_cell.length_a   1.000
_cell.length_b   1.000
_cell.length_c   1.000
_cell.angle_alpha   90.00
_cell.angle_beta   90.00
_cell.angle_gamma   90.00
#
_symmetry.space_group_name_H-M   'P 1'
#
loop_
_entity.id
_entity.type
_entity.pdbx_description
1 polymer ?
#
loop_
_entity_poly.entity_id
_entity_poly.type
_entity_poly.pdbx_seq_one_letter_code
_entity_poly.pdbx_strand_id
1 'polypeptide(L)'
;LADYKGKYLVLYFYPLDFTFVCPTEIIAFSDRIQEFREINCEVVGVSTDSHFSHLAWINMPRKQGGLGGLKYPLAADFNKQIARDYGVLLEEAGIALRGLFIIDPE
;
A
#
# COMPACT_ATOMS: atom_id res chain seq x y z
N LEU A 1 10.90 3.22 -6.42
CA LEU A 1 10.66 2.76 -7.81
C LEU A 1 11.88 2.07 -8.39
N ALA A 2 13.06 2.70 -8.39
CA ALA A 2 14.29 2.09 -8.92
C ALA A 2 14.61 0.69 -8.31
N ASP A 3 14.28 0.46 -7.04
CA ASP A 3 14.46 -0.83 -6.37
C ASP A 3 13.66 -1.99 -7.00
N TYR A 4 12.65 -1.68 -7.81
CA TYR A 4 11.78 -2.65 -8.49
C TYR A 4 12.11 -2.81 -9.98
N LYS A 5 13.16 -2.16 -10.50
CA LYS A 5 13.55 -2.29 -11.90
C LYS A 5 13.82 -3.76 -12.26
N GLY A 6 13.34 -4.21 -13.42
CA GLY A 6 13.42 -5.60 -13.84
C GLY A 6 12.33 -6.52 -13.25
N LYS A 7 11.36 -5.96 -12.52
CA LYS A 7 10.16 -6.65 -12.03
C LYS A 7 8.91 -5.86 -12.35
N TYR A 8 7.77 -6.53 -12.50
CA TYR A 8 6.49 -5.83 -12.46
C TYR A 8 6.23 -5.31 -11.05
N LEU A 9 5.59 -4.15 -10.93
CA LEU A 9 5.20 -3.58 -9.66
C LEU A 9 3.71 -3.22 -9.67
N VAL A 10 2.96 -3.83 -8.75
CA VAL A 10 1.62 -3.35 -8.37
C VAL A 10 1.80 -2.30 -7.28
N LEU A 11 1.64 -1.03 -7.64
CA LEU A 11 1.62 0.10 -6.71
C LEU A 11 0.17 0.53 -6.51
N TYR A 12 -0.33 0.42 -5.28
CA TYR A 12 -1.70 0.82 -4.98
C TYR A 12 -1.76 1.80 -3.82
N PHE A 13 -2.77 2.67 -3.86
CA PHE A 13 -3.02 3.69 -2.86
C PHE A 13 -4.29 3.36 -2.08
N TYR A 14 -4.28 3.65 -0.78
CA TYR A 14 -5.46 3.57 0.06
C TYR A 14 -5.59 4.82 0.95
N PRO A 15 -6.81 5.20 1.36
CA PRO A 15 -7.03 6.48 2.02
C PRO A 15 -6.30 6.68 3.35
N LEU A 16 -6.51 5.77 4.29
CA LEU A 16 -6.08 5.91 5.68
C LEU A 16 -5.93 4.54 6.36
N ASP A 17 -4.90 4.45 7.21
CA ASP A 17 -4.76 3.42 8.24
C ASP A 17 -5.96 3.41 9.21
N PHE A 18 -6.19 2.28 9.88
CA PHE A 18 -7.21 2.12 10.94
C PHE A 18 -8.67 2.42 10.51
N THR A 19 -8.98 2.31 9.21
CA THR A 19 -10.35 2.44 8.68
C THR A 19 -10.95 1.08 8.29
N PHE A 20 -12.28 1.00 8.15
CA PHE A 20 -13.01 -0.28 8.06
C PHE A 20 -12.97 -0.97 6.69
N VAL A 21 -12.76 -0.23 5.60
CA VAL A 21 -12.80 -0.78 4.23
C VAL A 21 -11.40 -1.12 3.71
N CYS A 22 -10.35 -0.49 4.24
CA CYS A 22 -8.97 -0.70 3.79
C CYS A 22 -8.33 -2.05 4.16
N PRO A 23 -8.58 -2.71 5.31
CA PRO A 23 -7.78 -3.87 5.68
C PRO A 23 -8.03 -5.07 4.79
N THR A 24 -9.22 -5.22 4.19
CA THR A 24 -9.55 -6.38 3.35
C THR A 24 -8.69 -6.44 2.08
N GLU A 25 -8.50 -5.32 1.38
CA GLU A 25 -7.60 -5.25 0.21
C GLU A 25 -6.14 -5.52 0.61
N ILE A 26 -5.67 -4.83 1.65
CA ILE A 26 -4.29 -4.93 2.11
C ILE A 26 -3.96 -6.37 2.53
N ILE A 27 -4.86 -7.00 3.29
CA ILE A 27 -4.75 -8.40 3.73
C ILE A 27 -4.80 -9.35 2.54
N ALA A 28 -5.72 -9.15 1.58
CA ALA A 28 -5.86 -10.03 0.42
C ALA A 28 -4.58 -10.08 -0.44
N PHE A 29 -3.95 -8.92 -0.69
CA PHE A 29 -2.64 -8.88 -1.35
C PHE A 29 -1.56 -9.60 -0.54
N SER A 30 -1.59 -9.49 0.79
CA SER A 30 -0.59 -10.12 1.67
C SER A 30 -0.72 -11.62 1.69
N ASP A 31 -1.96 -12.12 1.73
CA ASP A 31 -2.25 -13.54 1.76
C ASP A 31 -1.88 -14.21 0.42
N ARG A 32 -2.01 -13.48 -0.70
CA ARG A 32 -1.68 -13.94 -2.07
C ARG A 32 -0.34 -13.44 -2.62
N ILE A 33 0.52 -12.83 -1.81
CA ILE A 33 1.77 -12.20 -2.27
C ILE A 33 2.68 -13.15 -3.06
N GLN A 34 2.61 -14.45 -2.73
CA GLN A 34 3.42 -15.47 -3.38
C GLN A 34 3.04 -15.64 -4.86
N GLU A 35 1.76 -15.52 -5.20
CA GLU A 35 1.28 -15.61 -6.59
C GLU A 35 1.86 -14.48 -7.46
N PHE A 36 2.05 -13.28 -6.89
CA PHE A 36 2.71 -12.17 -7.57
C PHE A 36 4.20 -12.42 -7.74
N ARG A 37 4.88 -12.91 -6.69
CA ARG A 37 6.32 -13.16 -6.73
C ARG A 37 6.70 -14.28 -7.71
N GLU A 38 5.85 -15.28 -7.87
CA GLU A 38 6.03 -16.38 -8.84
C GLU A 38 6.06 -15.89 -10.30
N ILE A 39 5.39 -14.78 -10.60
CA ILE A 39 5.37 -14.15 -11.93
C ILE A 39 6.30 -12.93 -12.02
N ASN A 40 7.32 -12.84 -11.15
CA ASN A 40 8.27 -11.73 -11.08
C ASN A 40 7.60 -10.35 -10.87
N CYS A 41 6.60 -10.32 -9.99
CA CYS A 41 5.87 -9.12 -9.60
C CYS A 41 5.95 -8.87 -8.08
N GLU A 42 6.14 -7.61 -7.69
CA GLU A 42 6.06 -7.16 -6.30
C GLU A 42 4.82 -6.26 -6.09
N VAL A 43 4.41 -6.13 -4.83
CA VAL A 43 3.27 -5.29 -4.42
C VAL A 43 3.74 -4.28 -3.38
N VAL A 44 3.30 -3.03 -3.53
CA VAL A 44 3.54 -1.95 -2.56
C VAL A 44 2.23 -1.21 -2.32
N GLY A 45 1.84 -1.10 -1.05
CA GLY A 45 0.73 -0.24 -0.63
C GLY A 45 1.23 1.13 -0.22
N VAL A 46 0.47 2.18 -0.50
CA VAL A 46 0.84 3.58 -0.18
C VAL A 46 -0.36 4.28 0.47
N SER A 47 -0.13 4.99 1.57
CA SER A 47 -1.07 6.01 2.05
C SER A 47 -0.31 7.23 2.55
N THR A 48 -1.04 8.26 2.92
CA THR A 48 -0.50 9.50 3.46
C THR A 48 -0.16 9.43 4.95
N ASP A 49 -0.30 8.26 5.57
CA ASP A 49 0.02 8.03 6.98
C ASP A 49 1.54 7.94 7.20
N SER A 50 1.96 8.05 8.46
CA SER A 50 3.37 7.88 8.82
C SER A 50 3.77 6.41 8.89
N HIS A 51 5.06 6.11 8.72
CA HIS A 51 5.58 4.75 8.90
C HIS A 51 5.36 4.21 10.33
N PHE A 52 5.25 5.09 11.34
CA PHE A 52 4.88 4.71 12.70
C PHE A 52 3.43 4.20 12.77
N SER A 53 2.51 4.86 12.06
CA SER A 53 1.11 4.45 11.94
C SER A 53 1.02 3.06 11.29
N HIS A 54 1.71 2.86 10.17
CA HIS A 54 1.76 1.56 9.49
C HIS A 54 2.26 0.46 10.42
N LEU A 55 3.37 0.70 11.15
CA LEU A 55 3.93 -0.29 12.06
C LEU A 55 2.93 -0.67 13.17
N ALA A 56 2.26 0.32 13.76
CA ALA A 56 1.23 0.07 14.75
C ALA A 56 0.06 -0.75 14.18
N TRP A 57 -0.38 -0.44 12.96
CA TRP A 57 -1.48 -1.14 12.31
C TRP A 57 -1.12 -2.56 11.87
N ILE A 58 0.12 -2.77 11.41
CA ILE A 58 0.69 -4.08 11.08
C ILE A 58 0.72 -4.99 12.32
N ASN A 59 1.13 -4.44 13.47
CA ASN A 59 1.24 -5.19 14.73
C ASN A 59 -0.13 -5.43 15.39
N MET A 60 -1.16 -4.68 15.02
CA MET A 60 -2.51 -4.86 15.55
C MET A 60 -3.14 -6.15 14.99
N PRO A 61 -3.76 -7.00 15.82
CA PRO A 61 -4.41 -8.23 15.35
C PRO A 61 -5.59 -7.96 14.40
N ARG A 62 -5.77 -8.80 13.38
CA ARG A 62 -6.93 -8.74 12.44
C ARG A 62 -8.29 -8.70 13.14
N LYS A 63 -8.43 -9.44 14.25
CA LYS A 63 -9.66 -9.48 15.07
C LYS A 63 -10.04 -8.12 15.68
N GLN A 64 -9.10 -7.18 15.77
CA GLN A 64 -9.29 -5.84 16.30
C GLN A 64 -9.27 -4.77 15.19
N GLY A 65 -9.29 -5.17 13.91
CA GLY A 65 -9.22 -4.24 12.77
C GLY A 65 -7.81 -3.91 12.29
N GLY A 66 -6.79 -4.61 12.81
CA GLY A 66 -5.41 -4.51 12.34
C GLY A 66 -5.11 -5.40 11.13
N LEU A 67 -3.85 -5.40 10.68
CA LEU A 67 -3.42 -6.24 9.55
C LEU A 67 -2.92 -7.62 10.00
N GLY A 68 -2.47 -7.75 11.25
CA GLY A 68 -1.98 -9.00 11.84
C GLY A 68 -0.74 -9.55 11.12
N GLY A 69 0.22 -8.68 10.83
CA GLY A 69 1.38 -8.97 9.99
C GLY A 69 1.13 -8.71 8.51
N LEU A 70 2.19 -8.34 7.79
CA LEU A 70 2.14 -8.02 6.37
C LEU A 70 3.38 -8.56 5.65
N LYS A 71 3.21 -9.14 4.46
CA LYS A 71 4.28 -9.82 3.72
C LYS A 71 4.92 -8.98 2.59
N TYR A 72 4.52 -7.72 2.48
CA TYR A 72 5.01 -6.74 1.52
C TYR A 72 5.02 -5.35 2.17
N PRO A 73 5.74 -4.35 1.63
CA PRO A 73 5.90 -3.06 2.28
C PRO A 73 4.69 -2.14 2.14
N LEU A 74 4.47 -1.31 3.16
CA LEU A 74 3.65 -0.11 3.10
C LEU A 74 4.56 1.11 3.07
N ALA A 75 4.44 1.93 2.04
CA ALA A 75 5.18 3.18 1.90
C ALA A 75 4.37 4.34 2.50
N ALA A 76 5.04 5.11 3.36
CA ALA A 76 4.49 6.29 3.99
C ALA A 76 4.71 7.53 3.11
N ASP A 77 3.64 8.04 2.49
CA ASP A 77 3.62 9.29 1.74
C ASP A 77 3.22 10.47 2.63
N PHE A 78 3.95 10.66 3.74
CA PHE A 78 3.57 11.63 4.77
C PHE A 78 3.48 13.08 4.25
N ASN A 79 4.35 13.43 3.30
CA ASN A 79 4.36 14.74 2.63
C ASN A 79 3.38 14.84 1.44
N LYS A 80 2.64 13.76 1.13
CA LYS A 80 1.60 13.69 0.10
C LYS A 80 2.12 13.91 -1.32
N GLN A 81 3.43 13.83 -1.51
CA GLN A 81 4.04 14.11 -2.81
C GLN A 81 3.77 12.96 -3.78
N ILE A 82 3.86 11.71 -3.30
CA ILE A 82 3.69 10.53 -4.15
C ILE A 82 2.23 10.45 -4.63
N ALA A 83 1.26 10.60 -3.74
CA ALA A 83 -0.15 10.59 -4.09
C ALA A 83 -0.51 11.72 -5.07
N ARG A 84 0.12 12.90 -4.94
CA ARG A 84 -0.05 14.01 -5.87
C ARG A 84 0.53 13.71 -7.24
N ASP A 85 1.75 13.17 -7.29
CA ASP A 85 2.44 12.83 -8.54
C ASP A 85 1.70 11.75 -9.33
N TYR A 86 1.07 10.81 -8.63
CA TYR A 86 0.21 9.78 -9.23
C TYR A 86 -1.23 10.25 -9.51
N GLY A 87 -1.57 11.51 -9.20
CA GLY A 87 -2.88 12.09 -9.48
C GLY A 87 -4.03 11.51 -8.66
N VAL A 88 -3.72 10.90 -7.51
CA VAL A 88 -4.71 10.25 -6.63
C VAL A 88 -4.94 10.99 -5.32
N LEU A 89 -4.20 12.07 -5.04
CA LEU A 89 -4.41 12.88 -3.84
C LEU A 89 -5.72 13.67 -3.91
N LEU A 90 -6.56 13.52 -2.89
CA LEU A 90 -7.68 14.41 -2.63
C LEU A 90 -7.19 15.57 -1.75
N GLU A 91 -6.81 16.69 -2.39
CA GLU A 91 -6.14 17.83 -1.72
C GLU A 91 -6.93 18.38 -0.51
N GLU A 92 -8.25 18.46 -0.62
CA GLU A 92 -9.12 18.99 0.45
C GLU A 92 -9.10 18.12 1.72
N ALA A 93 -8.95 16.81 1.56
CA ALA A 93 -8.98 15.85 2.66
C ALA A 93 -7.58 15.37 3.08
N GLY A 94 -6.56 15.62 2.25
CA GLY A 94 -5.18 15.20 2.51
C GLY A 94 -4.97 13.69 2.49
N ILE A 95 -5.84 12.94 1.78
CA ILE A 95 -5.81 11.47 1.67
C ILE A 95 -5.69 11.04 0.21
N ALA A 96 -5.14 9.86 -0.03
CA ALA A 96 -5.15 9.28 -1.37
C ALA A 96 -6.50 8.60 -1.66
N LEU A 97 -6.99 8.73 -2.90
CA LEU A 97 -8.05 7.89 -3.43
C LEU A 97 -7.54 6.46 -3.66
N ARG A 98 -8.46 5.52 -3.80
CA ARG A 98 -8.12 4.13 -4.18
C ARG A 98 -7.69 4.10 -5.64
N GLY A 99 -6.39 4.18 -5.88
CA GLY A 99 -5.76 4.01 -7.19
C GLY A 99 -4.87 2.78 -7.22
N LEU A 100 -4.81 2.10 -8.36
CA LEU A 100 -3.91 0.96 -8.58
C LEU A 100 -3.21 1.14 -9.92
N PHE A 101 -1.90 0.99 -9.89
CA PHE A 101 -1.02 1.12 -11.04
C PHE A 101 -0.23 -0.18 -11.19
N ILE A 102 -0.22 -0.70 -12.41
CA ILE A 102 0.67 -1.80 -12.79
C ILE A 102 1.80 -1.17 -13.59
N ILE A 103 3.00 -1.21 -13.04
CA ILE A 103 4.21 -0.66 -13.62
C ILE A 103 5.00 -1.84 -14.18
N ASP A 104 5.42 -1.73 -15.44
CA ASP A 104 6.20 -2.77 -16.11
C ASP A 104 7.67 -2.75 -15.63
N PRO A 105 8.50 -3.71 -16.09
CA PRO A 105 9.89 -3.81 -15.64
C PRO A 105 10.85 -2.69 -16.09
N GLU A 106 10.46 -1.81 -17.01
CA GLU A 106 11.36 -0.84 -17.68
C GLU A 106 11.34 0.57 -17.07
#